data_AF-A0AB37WVE0-F1
#
_entry.id   AF-A0AB37WVE0-F1
#
_cell.length_a   1.000
_cell.length_b   1.000
_cell.length_c   1.000
_cell.angle_alpha   90.00
_cell.angle_beta   90.00
_cell.angle_gamma   90.00
#
_symmetry.space_group_name_H-M   'P 1'
#
loop_
_entity.id
_entity.type
_entity.pdbx_description
1 polymer ?
#
loop_
_entity_poly.entity_id
_entity_poly.type
_entity_poly.pdbx_seq_one_letter_code
_entity_poly.pdbx_strand_id
1 'polypeptide(L)'
;MHDFQIPSLARNGRPATLLQHGACEAYLALLSSQLYWLFPEFVENLHAQSLYQREMGRVAIIEYLDEVSMPPRMFKSSRELQCYLDETADAKPTHPWRRLFILEDLPVNYVQVLGSHLRIPPSVFGAHWADPAAPSFNHRKPFRRYSENNFVIRYPSTQPIRIDADPAIHGHTFKCDFNIDRHIQCYDPKGPIIDQPKSYHALSFWTSGAREDGSWDSVLIVDPPVGELVKSLSENVMLEVDYCSEDYAYSRLHSLDPDFHDFTILPSNPDDWDEGEQRPQYTSMFDDIVAIQQNTPSGTIGPRTCTDTARKLAICSSLSYVRRRILTLLRLQTDPLAAKSHVNRWYYLRNFDQGVLGNWQHEVFGFIVDVKFVMGILLIELKENLEALGLYRPGSSDELQWERDGWLSVQDHCGKIIGIADAFLQSYMQFTTMQEAQAANKNASNLAHITNLTMLFIPLSTIAAIFSMDDKFLPGRTKGWIFWVTALPVLIVTFAITTKVRAWLNQYWKICTAKQNRIHITSKHRA
;
A
#
# COMPACT_ATOMS: atom_id res chain seq x y z
N MET A 1 -0.39 -53.51 -39.17
CA MET A 1 -1.52 -53.80 -40.07
C MET A 1 -2.78 -53.94 -39.22
N HIS A 2 -3.51 -52.83 -39.06
CA HIS A 2 -4.96 -52.78 -38.95
C HIS A 2 -5.35 -51.31 -39.05
N ASP A 3 -5.76 -50.94 -40.26
CA ASP A 3 -6.33 -49.63 -40.59
C ASP A 3 -7.66 -49.45 -39.85
N PHE A 4 -7.77 -48.36 -39.11
CA PHE A 4 -9.05 -47.81 -38.69
C PHE A 4 -9.24 -46.48 -39.43
N GLN A 5 -9.93 -46.55 -40.58
CA GLN A 5 -10.46 -45.39 -41.28
C GLN A 5 -11.64 -44.82 -40.49
N ILE A 6 -11.53 -43.55 -40.07
CA ILE A 6 -12.64 -42.76 -39.54
C ILE A 6 -13.40 -42.16 -40.75
N PRO A 7 -14.73 -42.26 -40.84
CA PRO A 7 -15.48 -41.74 -41.99
C PRO A 7 -15.43 -40.21 -42.02
N SER A 8 -15.15 -39.67 -43.20
CA SER A 8 -15.26 -38.26 -43.54
C SER A 8 -16.72 -37.79 -43.40
N LEU A 9 -17.03 -37.12 -42.29
CA LEU A 9 -18.29 -36.40 -42.13
C LEU A 9 -18.24 -35.12 -42.96
N ALA A 10 -19.10 -35.11 -43.99
CA ALA A 10 -19.32 -34.01 -44.89
C ALA A 10 -19.54 -32.68 -44.14
N ARG A 11 -18.72 -31.69 -44.51
CA ARG A 11 -18.75 -30.31 -44.03
C ARG A 11 -20.02 -29.65 -44.56
N ASN A 12 -21.15 -29.86 -43.89
CA ASN A 12 -22.35 -29.05 -44.10
C ASN A 12 -22.05 -27.62 -43.66
N GLY A 13 -22.14 -26.67 -44.60
CA GLY A 13 -21.85 -25.25 -44.40
C GLY A 13 -22.80 -24.61 -43.38
N ARG A 14 -22.41 -24.67 -42.10
CA ARG A 14 -22.94 -23.77 -41.07
C ARG A 14 -22.23 -22.41 -41.22
N PRO A 15 -22.95 -21.28 -41.13
CA PRO A 15 -22.29 -19.97 -41.18
C PRO A 15 -21.30 -19.87 -40.02
N ALA A 16 -20.11 -19.32 -40.28
CA ALA A 16 -18.99 -19.25 -39.31
C ALA A 16 -19.42 -18.65 -37.96
N THR A 17 -20.34 -17.68 -37.99
CA THR A 17 -20.94 -17.04 -36.81
C THR A 17 -21.65 -18.00 -35.85
N LEU A 18 -22.30 -19.06 -36.34
CA LEU A 18 -22.98 -20.06 -35.50
C LEU A 18 -22.01 -21.07 -34.85
N LEU A 19 -20.86 -21.32 -35.47
CA LEU A 19 -19.80 -22.15 -34.89
C LEU A 19 -19.01 -21.38 -33.82
N GLN A 20 -18.79 -20.09 -34.05
CA GLN A 20 -18.10 -19.18 -33.11
C GLN A 20 -18.92 -18.91 -31.85
N HIS A 21 -20.24 -18.71 -31.98
CA HIS A 21 -21.14 -18.56 -30.82
C HIS A 21 -21.03 -19.78 -29.88
N GLY A 22 -20.97 -20.99 -30.47
CA GLY A 22 -20.73 -22.22 -29.74
C GLY A 22 -19.34 -22.31 -29.10
N ALA A 23 -18.31 -21.67 -29.67
CA ALA A 23 -16.96 -21.63 -29.09
C ALA A 23 -16.88 -20.70 -27.87
N CYS A 24 -17.51 -19.52 -27.92
CA CYS A 24 -17.62 -18.62 -26.76
C CYS A 24 -18.41 -19.27 -25.62
N GLU A 25 -19.55 -19.90 -25.94
CA GLU A 25 -20.35 -20.64 -24.95
C GLU A 25 -19.57 -21.83 -24.35
N ALA A 26 -18.86 -22.60 -25.18
CA ALA A 26 -18.02 -23.70 -24.71
C ALA A 26 -16.88 -23.18 -23.82
N TYR A 27 -16.31 -22.01 -24.13
CA TYR A 27 -15.28 -21.38 -23.31
C TYR A 27 -15.82 -20.92 -21.95
N LEU A 28 -17.03 -20.36 -21.89
CA LEU A 28 -17.69 -20.06 -20.60
C LEU A 28 -17.96 -21.31 -19.76
N ALA A 29 -18.40 -22.39 -20.40
CA ALA A 29 -18.61 -23.67 -19.71
C ALA A 29 -17.28 -24.23 -19.18
N LEU A 30 -16.21 -24.11 -19.94
CA LEU A 30 -14.86 -24.46 -19.51
C LEU A 30 -14.40 -23.60 -18.33
N LEU A 31 -14.60 -22.28 -18.41
CA LEU A 31 -14.24 -21.35 -17.34
C LEU A 31 -14.98 -21.71 -16.06
N SER A 32 -16.30 -21.90 -16.15
CA SER A 32 -17.13 -22.25 -15.00
C SER A 32 -16.70 -23.60 -14.41
N SER A 33 -16.44 -24.62 -15.23
CA SER A 33 -16.06 -25.94 -14.72
C SER A 33 -14.64 -26.01 -14.11
N GLN A 34 -13.66 -25.33 -14.72
CA GLN A 34 -12.27 -25.37 -14.25
C GLN A 34 -12.02 -24.44 -13.07
N LEU A 35 -12.62 -23.26 -13.07
CA LEU A 35 -12.32 -22.23 -12.08
C LEU A 35 -13.24 -22.27 -10.87
N TYR A 36 -14.38 -22.98 -10.89
CA TYR A 36 -15.30 -22.99 -9.76
C TYR A 36 -14.63 -23.34 -8.42
N TRP A 37 -13.68 -24.28 -8.42
CA TRP A 37 -12.96 -24.68 -7.21
C TRP A 37 -11.75 -23.79 -6.87
N LEU A 38 -11.18 -23.10 -7.87
CA LEU A 38 -9.96 -22.31 -7.70
C LEU A 38 -10.28 -20.82 -7.43
N PHE A 39 -11.31 -20.30 -8.08
CA PHE A 39 -11.77 -18.90 -8.03
C PHE A 39 -13.31 -18.84 -8.04
N PRO A 40 -13.99 -19.34 -6.98
CA PRO A 40 -15.46 -19.36 -6.94
C PRO A 40 -16.06 -17.95 -7.07
N GLU A 41 -15.52 -16.97 -6.35
CA GLU A 41 -16.01 -15.59 -6.36
C GLU A 41 -15.84 -14.92 -7.73
N PHE A 42 -14.77 -15.25 -8.47
CA PHE A 42 -14.58 -14.79 -9.85
C PHE A 42 -15.69 -15.34 -10.76
N VAL A 43 -15.98 -16.63 -10.67
CA VAL A 43 -17.02 -17.27 -11.49
C VAL A 43 -18.39 -16.65 -11.15
N GLU A 44 -18.68 -16.44 -9.87
CA GLU A 44 -19.91 -15.78 -9.43
C GLU A 44 -20.00 -14.35 -9.97
N ASN A 45 -18.91 -13.57 -9.90
CA ASN A 45 -18.85 -12.22 -10.45
C ASN A 45 -19.18 -12.21 -11.95
N LEU A 46 -18.54 -13.06 -12.76
CA LEU A 46 -18.78 -13.11 -14.21
C LEU A 46 -20.25 -13.38 -14.55
N HIS A 47 -20.91 -14.25 -13.79
CA HIS A 47 -22.34 -14.55 -13.99
C HIS A 47 -23.24 -13.40 -13.52
N ALA A 48 -22.82 -12.66 -12.48
CA ALA A 48 -23.55 -11.55 -11.89
C ALA A 48 -23.42 -10.22 -12.66
N GLN A 49 -22.47 -10.09 -13.59
CA GLN A 49 -22.28 -8.88 -14.38
C GLN A 49 -23.56 -8.48 -15.13
N SER A 50 -24.01 -7.23 -14.92
CA SER A 50 -25.09 -6.58 -15.67
C SER A 50 -24.71 -6.38 -17.15
N LEU A 51 -25.70 -6.12 -18.02
CA LEU A 51 -25.44 -5.90 -19.45
C LEU A 51 -24.41 -4.79 -19.73
N TYR A 52 -24.38 -3.75 -18.89
CA TYR A 52 -23.38 -2.70 -18.95
C TYR A 52 -22.00 -3.22 -18.54
N GLN A 53 -21.90 -3.87 -17.37
CA GLN A 53 -20.66 -4.44 -16.84
C GLN A 53 -19.99 -5.44 -17.80
N ARG A 54 -20.78 -6.20 -18.56
CA ARG A 54 -20.28 -7.17 -19.55
C ARG A 54 -19.54 -6.54 -20.73
N GLU A 55 -19.67 -5.23 -20.92
CA GLU A 55 -18.95 -4.41 -21.91
C GLU A 55 -18.16 -3.27 -21.24
N MET A 56 -18.15 -3.20 -19.91
CA MET A 56 -17.47 -2.17 -19.12
C MET A 56 -15.99 -2.50 -19.08
N GLY A 57 -15.24 -1.96 -20.03
CA GLY A 57 -13.80 -2.16 -20.18
C GLY A 57 -13.34 -1.70 -21.56
N ARG A 58 -12.02 -1.69 -21.78
CA ARG A 58 -11.42 -1.25 -23.04
C ARG A 58 -10.51 -2.32 -23.58
N VAL A 59 -10.51 -2.48 -24.90
CA VAL A 59 -9.53 -3.32 -25.59
C VAL A 59 -8.86 -2.52 -26.69
N ALA A 60 -7.53 -2.53 -26.68
CA ALA A 60 -6.70 -2.05 -27.78
C ALA A 60 -5.87 -3.20 -28.35
N ILE A 61 -5.55 -3.12 -29.63
CA ILE A 61 -4.57 -3.97 -30.28
C ILE A 61 -3.42 -3.12 -30.79
N ILE A 62 -2.22 -3.64 -30.62
CA ILE A 62 -0.99 -3.14 -31.23
C ILE A 62 -0.45 -4.25 -32.12
N GLU A 63 -0.37 -3.95 -33.41
CA GLU A 63 0.17 -4.87 -34.42
C GLU A 63 1.61 -4.46 -34.73
N TYR A 64 2.47 -5.46 -34.94
CA TYR A 64 3.87 -5.22 -35.31
C TYR A 64 4.13 -5.79 -36.70
N LEU A 65 4.45 -4.92 -37.65
CA LEU A 65 4.81 -5.28 -39.02
C LEU A 65 6.29 -5.01 -39.23
N ASP A 66 7.06 -6.03 -39.61
CA ASP A 66 8.51 -5.93 -39.82
C ASP A 66 9.24 -5.22 -38.66
N GLU A 67 8.83 -5.51 -37.42
CA GLU A 67 9.40 -4.95 -36.17
C GLU A 67 9.12 -3.46 -35.93
N VAL A 68 8.21 -2.88 -36.72
CA VAL A 68 7.65 -1.54 -36.51
C VAL A 68 6.28 -1.66 -35.83
N SER A 69 6.07 -0.89 -34.78
CA SER A 69 4.77 -0.78 -34.10
C SER A 69 3.80 0.01 -34.96
N MET A 70 2.66 -0.60 -35.31
CA MET A 70 1.56 0.11 -35.96
C MET A 70 0.78 0.94 -34.93
N PRO A 71 0.07 2.00 -35.38
CA PRO A 71 -0.80 2.77 -34.51
C PRO A 71 -1.81 1.86 -33.80
N PRO A 72 -1.96 1.96 -32.46
CA PRO A 72 -2.91 1.16 -31.71
C PRO A 72 -4.34 1.36 -32.22
N ARG A 73 -5.07 0.25 -32.40
CA ARG A 73 -6.49 0.27 -32.75
C ARG A 73 -7.32 -0.07 -31.51
N MET A 74 -8.26 0.81 -31.17
CA MET A 74 -9.20 0.58 -30.07
C MET A 74 -10.51 -0.02 -30.57
N PHE A 75 -11.11 -0.92 -29.79
CA PHE A 75 -12.40 -1.53 -30.08
C PHE A 75 -13.49 -0.97 -29.17
N LYS A 76 -14.62 -0.56 -29.74
CA LYS A 76 -15.74 0.04 -28.99
C LYS A 76 -16.64 -0.98 -28.31
N SER A 77 -16.57 -2.25 -28.72
CA SER A 77 -17.37 -3.34 -28.16
C SER A 77 -16.70 -4.69 -28.39
N SER A 78 -17.07 -5.69 -27.59
CA SER A 78 -16.63 -7.08 -27.77
C SER A 78 -16.98 -7.63 -29.16
N ARG A 79 -18.09 -7.18 -29.74
CA ARG A 79 -18.54 -7.57 -31.09
C ARG A 79 -17.61 -7.04 -32.18
N GLU A 80 -17.11 -5.81 -32.06
CA GLU A 80 -16.16 -5.24 -33.02
C GLU A 80 -14.83 -6.02 -32.97
N LEU A 81 -14.37 -6.36 -31.77
CA LEU A 81 -13.20 -7.20 -31.57
C LEU A 81 -13.40 -8.60 -32.18
N GLN A 82 -14.56 -9.20 -31.97
CA GLN A 82 -14.89 -10.49 -32.55
C GLN A 82 -14.86 -10.44 -34.09
N CYS A 83 -15.50 -9.44 -34.70
CA CYS A 83 -15.45 -9.27 -36.16
C CYS A 83 -14.02 -9.15 -36.68
N TYR A 84 -13.16 -8.35 -36.01
CA TYR A 84 -11.75 -8.26 -36.38
C TYR A 84 -11.01 -9.61 -36.26
N LEU A 85 -11.27 -10.39 -35.21
CA LEU A 85 -10.64 -11.70 -35.02
C LEU A 85 -11.16 -12.74 -36.02
N ASP A 86 -12.42 -12.67 -36.44
CA ASP A 86 -13.01 -13.52 -37.48
C ASP A 86 -12.42 -13.19 -38.86
N GLU A 87 -12.36 -11.89 -39.22
CA GLU A 87 -11.77 -11.41 -40.47
C GLU A 87 -10.30 -11.82 -40.59
N THR A 88 -9.56 -11.71 -39.49
CA THR A 88 -8.17 -12.18 -39.44
C THR A 88 -8.10 -13.72 -39.47
N ALA A 89 -8.94 -14.47 -38.75
CA ALA A 89 -8.87 -15.94 -38.83
C ALA A 89 -9.02 -16.50 -40.27
N ASP A 90 -9.79 -15.83 -41.12
CA ASP A 90 -10.00 -16.21 -42.51
C ASP A 90 -8.93 -15.69 -43.49
N ALA A 91 -8.17 -14.67 -43.10
CA ALA A 91 -7.12 -14.09 -43.94
C ALA A 91 -5.85 -14.95 -43.95
N LYS A 92 -5.26 -15.17 -45.12
CA LYS A 92 -3.91 -15.75 -45.22
C LYS A 92 -2.88 -14.65 -44.98
N PRO A 93 -2.08 -14.71 -43.90
CA PRO A 93 -1.06 -13.72 -43.63
C PRO A 93 -0.01 -13.67 -44.76
N THR A 94 0.28 -12.48 -45.27
CA THR A 94 1.44 -12.23 -46.14
C THR A 94 2.74 -12.08 -45.35
N HIS A 95 2.63 -11.73 -44.06
CA HIS A 95 3.72 -11.55 -43.09
C HIS A 95 3.32 -12.18 -41.74
N PRO A 96 4.28 -12.61 -40.89
CA PRO A 96 3.97 -13.17 -39.59
C PRO A 96 3.20 -12.19 -38.71
N TRP A 97 2.16 -12.68 -38.05
CA TRP A 97 1.32 -11.85 -37.20
C TRP A 97 1.90 -11.72 -35.81
N ARG A 98 2.22 -10.50 -35.43
CA ARG A 98 2.76 -10.15 -34.12
C ARG A 98 1.78 -9.16 -33.49
N ARG A 99 0.98 -9.63 -32.53
CA ARG A 99 -0.16 -8.86 -31.99
C ARG A 99 -0.14 -8.83 -30.48
N LEU A 100 -0.22 -7.64 -29.92
CA LEU A 100 -0.43 -7.41 -28.49
C LEU A 100 -1.84 -6.84 -28.28
N PHE A 101 -2.69 -7.60 -27.60
CA PHE A 101 -3.97 -7.14 -27.11
C PHE A 101 -3.80 -6.59 -25.69
N ILE A 102 -4.30 -5.40 -25.43
CA ILE A 102 -4.34 -4.79 -24.10
C ILE A 102 -5.80 -4.80 -23.68
N LEU A 103 -6.12 -5.53 -22.61
CA LEU A 103 -7.44 -5.63 -22.01
C LEU A 103 -7.44 -4.89 -20.68
N GLU A 104 -8.30 -3.88 -20.55
CA GLU A 104 -8.56 -3.21 -19.28
C GLU A 104 -9.84 -3.76 -18.64
N ASP A 105 -9.78 -4.09 -17.35
CA ASP A 105 -10.83 -4.79 -16.59
C ASP A 105 -11.10 -6.24 -17.08
N LEU A 106 -12.10 -6.90 -16.50
CA LEU A 106 -12.56 -8.25 -16.91
C LEU A 106 -14.06 -8.34 -17.25
N PRO A 107 -14.55 -7.56 -18.24
CA PRO A 107 -15.89 -7.74 -18.80
C PRO A 107 -16.03 -9.12 -19.47
N VAL A 108 -17.08 -9.87 -19.12
CA VAL A 108 -17.25 -11.27 -19.54
C VAL A 108 -17.25 -11.44 -21.07
N ASN A 109 -17.77 -10.47 -21.83
CA ASN A 109 -17.87 -10.62 -23.29
C ASN A 109 -16.50 -10.55 -23.96
N TYR A 110 -15.62 -9.66 -23.51
CA TYR A 110 -14.24 -9.60 -24.01
C TYR A 110 -13.41 -10.82 -23.56
N VAL A 111 -13.59 -11.28 -22.31
CA VAL A 111 -12.95 -12.50 -21.80
C VAL A 111 -13.32 -13.72 -22.65
N GLN A 112 -14.58 -13.84 -23.06
CA GLN A 112 -15.04 -14.91 -23.93
C GLN A 112 -14.44 -14.84 -25.33
N VAL A 113 -14.46 -13.65 -25.95
CA VAL A 113 -13.96 -13.46 -27.31
C VAL A 113 -12.46 -13.74 -27.37
N LEU A 114 -11.66 -13.11 -26.51
CA LEU A 114 -10.21 -13.33 -26.47
C LEU A 114 -9.87 -14.77 -26.04
N GLY A 115 -10.53 -15.27 -25.01
CA GLY A 115 -10.29 -16.60 -24.47
C GLY A 115 -10.57 -17.72 -25.46
N SER A 116 -11.69 -17.64 -26.19
CA SER A 116 -12.07 -18.65 -27.18
C SER A 116 -11.22 -18.61 -28.44
N HIS A 117 -10.94 -17.41 -28.99
CA HIS A 117 -10.14 -17.26 -30.21
C HIS A 117 -8.66 -17.54 -30.00
N LEU A 118 -8.07 -17.03 -28.92
CA LEU A 118 -6.64 -17.17 -28.65
C LEU A 118 -6.33 -18.42 -27.80
N ARG A 119 -7.36 -19.14 -27.33
CA ARG A 119 -7.26 -20.33 -26.48
C ARG A 119 -6.50 -20.07 -25.17
N ILE A 120 -6.81 -18.94 -24.54
CA ILE A 120 -6.17 -18.52 -23.29
C ILE A 120 -6.67 -19.44 -22.17
N PRO A 121 -5.80 -19.96 -21.29
CA PRO A 121 -6.25 -20.73 -20.14
C PRO A 121 -7.12 -19.85 -19.21
N PRO A 122 -8.33 -20.29 -18.79
CA PRO A 122 -9.20 -19.49 -17.95
C PRO A 122 -8.54 -19.01 -16.64
N SER A 123 -7.58 -19.78 -16.12
CA SER A 123 -6.82 -19.42 -14.92
C SER A 123 -6.05 -18.12 -15.03
N VAL A 124 -5.72 -17.65 -16.25
CA VAL A 124 -5.06 -16.36 -16.46
C VAL A 124 -6.00 -15.22 -16.03
N PHE A 125 -7.26 -15.27 -16.42
CA PHE A 125 -8.26 -14.27 -16.03
C PHE A 125 -8.61 -14.36 -14.55
N GLY A 126 -8.78 -15.58 -14.02
CA GLY A 126 -9.03 -15.77 -12.59
C GLY A 126 -7.88 -15.27 -11.71
N ALA A 127 -6.64 -15.44 -12.18
CA ALA A 127 -5.46 -14.91 -11.49
C ALA A 127 -5.37 -13.38 -11.50
N HIS A 128 -5.86 -12.74 -12.55
CA HIS A 128 -5.92 -11.28 -12.62
C HIS A 128 -7.07 -10.72 -11.78
N TRP A 129 -8.19 -11.44 -11.67
CA TRP A 129 -9.38 -10.97 -10.96
C TRP A 129 -9.16 -10.76 -9.46
N ALA A 130 -8.42 -11.67 -8.81
CA ALA A 130 -8.21 -11.65 -7.36
C ALA A 130 -7.54 -10.36 -6.87
N ASP A 131 -7.91 -9.90 -5.67
CA ASP A 131 -7.33 -8.72 -5.05
C ASP A 131 -5.83 -8.93 -4.76
N PRO A 132 -4.93 -8.13 -5.37
CA PRO A 132 -3.48 -8.22 -5.16
C PRO A 132 -3.05 -8.04 -3.71
N ALA A 133 -3.83 -7.31 -2.90
CA ALA A 133 -3.56 -7.10 -1.48
C ALA A 133 -4.06 -8.25 -0.58
N ALA A 134 -4.86 -9.17 -1.12
CA ALA A 134 -5.43 -10.25 -0.33
C ALA A 134 -4.41 -11.37 -0.09
N PRO A 135 -4.38 -11.99 1.11
CA PRO A 135 -3.54 -13.15 1.39
C PRO A 135 -3.83 -14.37 0.48
N SER A 136 -5.02 -14.41 -0.12
CA SER A 136 -5.44 -15.43 -1.08
C SER A 136 -4.82 -15.26 -2.46
N PHE A 137 -4.17 -14.13 -2.76
CA PHE A 137 -3.49 -13.90 -4.03
C PHE A 137 -2.23 -14.76 -4.13
N ASN A 138 -2.40 -16.01 -4.56
CA ASN A 138 -1.33 -16.97 -4.78
C ASN A 138 -1.57 -17.76 -6.07
N HIS A 139 -1.36 -17.11 -7.22
CA HIS A 139 -1.55 -17.71 -8.54
C HIS A 139 -0.28 -18.41 -9.06
N ARG A 140 0.70 -18.63 -8.19
CA ARG A 140 1.99 -19.24 -8.55
C ARG A 140 1.86 -20.75 -8.60
N LYS A 141 2.55 -21.36 -9.57
CA LYS A 141 2.79 -22.80 -9.54
C LYS A 141 3.99 -23.08 -8.63
N PRO A 142 3.84 -23.83 -7.52
CA PRO A 142 4.95 -24.08 -6.60
C PRO A 142 6.12 -24.82 -7.26
N PHE A 143 5.83 -25.58 -8.31
CA PHE A 143 6.81 -26.35 -9.10
C PHE A 143 7.42 -25.55 -10.26
N ARG A 144 6.87 -24.38 -10.59
CA ARG A 144 7.33 -23.54 -11.70
C ARG A 144 7.11 -22.06 -11.37
N ARG A 145 8.10 -21.48 -10.69
CA ARG A 145 8.07 -20.07 -10.23
C ARG A 145 8.14 -19.05 -11.37
N TYR A 146 8.62 -19.46 -12.55
CA TYR A 146 8.75 -18.63 -13.75
C TYR A 146 8.17 -19.34 -14.96
N SER A 147 7.49 -18.57 -15.82
CA SER A 147 6.97 -19.01 -17.12
C SER A 147 7.37 -18.00 -18.20
N GLU A 148 7.76 -18.48 -19.37
CA GLU A 148 8.04 -17.61 -20.53
C GLU A 148 6.75 -17.11 -21.17
N ASN A 149 5.65 -17.85 -20.98
CA ASN A 149 4.40 -17.61 -21.68
C ASN A 149 3.40 -16.80 -20.84
N ASN A 150 3.69 -16.54 -19.58
CA ASN A 150 2.82 -15.72 -18.72
C ASN A 150 3.56 -15.23 -17.48
N PHE A 151 3.08 -14.12 -16.94
CA PHE A 151 3.41 -13.66 -15.61
C PHE A 151 2.23 -12.90 -15.01
N VAL A 152 2.22 -12.79 -13.69
CA VAL A 152 1.36 -11.86 -12.95
C VAL A 152 2.26 -11.16 -11.94
N ILE A 153 2.32 -9.84 -12.03
CA ILE A 153 3.06 -9.00 -11.08
C ILE A 153 2.10 -8.06 -10.37
N ARG A 154 2.43 -7.73 -9.12
CA ARG A 154 1.68 -6.76 -8.31
C ARG A 154 2.42 -5.44 -8.25
N TYR A 155 1.71 -4.32 -8.21
CA TYR A 155 2.32 -3.03 -7.94
C TYR A 155 1.35 -2.16 -7.14
N PRO A 156 1.84 -1.43 -6.12
CA PRO A 156 1.02 -0.47 -5.42
C PRO A 156 0.86 0.80 -6.25
N SER A 157 -0.29 1.44 -6.09
CA SER A 157 -0.60 2.73 -6.69
C SER A 157 -1.17 3.67 -5.64
N THR A 158 -1.03 4.97 -5.89
CA THR A 158 -1.57 6.02 -5.04
C THR A 158 -2.11 7.11 -5.95
N GLN A 159 -3.32 7.56 -5.66
CA GLN A 159 -4.01 8.55 -6.49
C GLN A 159 -4.37 9.77 -5.63
N PRO A 160 -4.24 11.00 -6.17
CA PRO A 160 -4.55 12.24 -5.47
C PRO A 160 -6.06 12.48 -5.46
N ILE A 161 -6.81 11.55 -4.87
CA ILE A 161 -8.27 11.56 -4.83
C ILE A 161 -8.77 11.64 -3.38
N ARG A 162 -9.95 12.20 -3.20
CA ARG A 162 -10.65 12.28 -1.91
C ARG A 162 -12.01 11.60 -2.04
N ILE A 163 -12.37 10.82 -1.02
CA ILE A 163 -13.71 10.23 -0.88
C ILE A 163 -14.31 10.86 0.38
N ASP A 164 -15.36 11.65 0.21
CA ASP A 164 -16.02 12.35 1.32
C ASP A 164 -17.01 11.41 2.00
N ALA A 165 -16.50 10.58 2.91
CA ALA A 165 -17.25 9.58 3.64
C ALA A 165 -16.90 9.64 5.12
N ASP A 166 -17.91 9.51 6.00
CA ASP A 166 -17.67 9.38 7.43
C ASP A 166 -16.98 8.04 7.74
N PRO A 167 -15.74 8.03 8.27
CA PRO A 167 -15.04 6.79 8.58
C PRO A 167 -15.76 5.90 9.60
N ALA A 168 -16.57 6.49 10.49
CA ALA A 168 -17.32 5.73 11.49
C ALA A 168 -18.46 4.90 10.87
N ILE A 169 -18.96 5.34 9.71
CA ILE A 169 -20.08 4.70 9.00
C ILE A 169 -19.54 3.77 7.90
N HIS A 170 -18.68 4.31 7.04
CA HIS A 170 -18.25 3.62 5.83
C HIS A 170 -16.91 2.89 5.98
N GLY A 171 -16.18 3.12 7.07
CA GLY A 171 -14.83 2.63 7.25
C GLY A 171 -13.81 3.34 6.37
N HIS A 172 -12.65 2.70 6.22
CA HIS A 172 -11.49 3.24 5.50
C HIS A 172 -11.21 2.53 4.17
N THR A 173 -11.98 1.50 3.82
CA THR A 173 -11.75 0.69 2.63
C THR A 173 -13.00 0.69 1.76
N PHE A 174 -12.82 1.05 0.49
CA PHE A 174 -13.88 1.14 -0.49
C PHE A 174 -13.56 0.22 -1.66
N LYS A 175 -14.58 -0.40 -2.24
CA LYS A 175 -14.44 -1.20 -3.45
C LYS A 175 -14.54 -0.30 -4.68
N CYS A 176 -13.60 -0.43 -5.60
CA CYS A 176 -13.65 0.30 -6.86
C CYS A 176 -14.80 -0.23 -7.75
N ASP A 177 -15.41 0.63 -8.55
CA ASP A 177 -16.50 0.24 -9.48
C ASP A 177 -15.96 -0.46 -10.74
N PHE A 178 -15.30 -1.61 -10.54
CA PHE A 178 -14.70 -2.44 -11.58
C PHE A 178 -15.35 -3.84 -11.59
N ASN A 179 -15.15 -4.59 -12.68
CA ASN A 179 -15.47 -6.02 -12.69
C ASN A 179 -14.44 -6.85 -11.89
N ILE A 180 -13.17 -6.44 -11.90
CA ILE A 180 -12.11 -6.99 -11.03
C ILE A 180 -12.32 -6.61 -9.56
N ASP A 181 -11.80 -7.45 -8.65
CA ASP A 181 -11.88 -7.17 -7.22
C ASP A 181 -10.71 -6.29 -6.78
N ARG A 182 -10.95 -4.98 -6.70
CA ARG A 182 -9.97 -3.99 -6.27
C ARG A 182 -10.54 -3.07 -5.21
N HIS A 183 -9.69 -2.73 -4.26
CA HIS A 183 -10.02 -1.87 -3.15
C HIS A 183 -9.11 -0.66 -3.09
N ILE A 184 -9.67 0.44 -2.61
CA ILE A 184 -8.94 1.64 -2.24
C ILE A 184 -9.03 1.86 -0.74
N GLN A 185 -7.88 2.07 -0.11
CA GLN A 185 -7.75 2.34 1.31
C GLN A 185 -7.45 3.82 1.52
N CYS A 186 -8.32 4.50 2.26
CA CYS A 186 -8.26 5.92 2.57
C CYS A 186 -7.89 6.11 4.05
N TYR A 187 -7.15 7.18 4.34
CA TYR A 187 -6.88 7.59 5.72
C TYR A 187 -7.99 8.52 6.21
N ASP A 188 -8.12 8.66 7.54
CA ASP A 188 -9.03 9.65 8.11
C ASP A 188 -8.57 11.07 7.68
N PRO A 189 -9.38 11.82 6.91
CA PRO A 189 -9.02 13.18 6.52
C PRO A 189 -8.93 14.14 7.72
N LYS A 190 -9.52 13.79 8.87
CA LYS A 190 -9.45 14.56 10.12
C LYS A 190 -8.35 14.06 11.06
N GLY A 191 -7.66 12.98 10.69
CA GLY A 191 -6.58 12.41 11.47
C GLY A 191 -5.37 13.35 11.56
N PRO A 192 -4.46 13.14 12.53
CA PRO A 192 -3.25 13.93 12.69
C PRO A 192 -2.24 13.71 11.55
N ILE A 193 -2.48 12.71 10.71
CA ILE A 193 -1.63 12.34 9.57
C ILE A 193 -2.52 12.22 8.34
N ILE A 194 -2.28 13.08 7.36
CA ILE A 194 -2.90 13.00 6.05
C ILE A 194 -1.95 12.23 5.13
N ASP A 195 -2.42 11.09 4.62
CA ASP A 195 -1.75 10.31 3.59
C ASP A 195 -2.72 10.03 2.44
N GLN A 196 -2.18 9.78 1.24
CA GLN A 196 -3.02 9.60 0.06
C GLN A 196 -3.64 8.21 0.02
N PRO A 197 -4.85 8.09 -0.54
CA PRO A 197 -5.47 6.80 -0.77
C PRO A 197 -4.58 5.87 -1.59
N LYS A 198 -4.55 4.60 -1.19
CA LYS A 198 -3.72 3.56 -1.80
C LYS A 198 -4.58 2.43 -2.35
N SER A 199 -4.16 1.91 -3.48
CA SER A 199 -4.72 0.72 -4.11
C SER A 199 -3.60 -0.20 -4.55
N TYR A 200 -3.89 -1.48 -4.68
CA TYR A 200 -2.94 -2.50 -5.13
C TYR A 200 -3.45 -3.07 -6.42
N HIS A 201 -2.59 -3.07 -7.43
CA HIS A 201 -2.95 -3.41 -8.80
C HIS A 201 -2.16 -4.62 -9.27
N ALA A 202 -2.65 -5.28 -10.31
CA ALA A 202 -1.99 -6.37 -10.99
C ALA A 202 -1.73 -6.05 -12.46
N LEU A 203 -0.60 -6.52 -12.97
CA LEU A 203 -0.32 -6.60 -14.39
C LEU A 203 -0.18 -8.07 -14.77
N SER A 204 -1.05 -8.54 -15.64
CA SER A 204 -1.06 -9.95 -16.06
C SER A 204 -0.76 -10.07 -17.54
N PHE A 205 0.07 -11.02 -17.90
CA PHE A 205 0.49 -11.26 -19.27
C PHE A 205 0.33 -12.72 -19.63
N TRP A 206 -0.10 -12.96 -20.86
CA TRP A 206 -0.10 -14.26 -21.50
C TRP A 206 0.33 -14.14 -22.96
N THR A 207 1.01 -15.16 -23.49
CA THR A 207 1.33 -15.26 -24.91
C THR A 207 1.20 -16.69 -25.42
N SER A 208 0.86 -16.82 -26.71
CA SER A 208 0.97 -18.09 -27.44
C SER A 208 2.40 -18.58 -27.58
N GLY A 209 3.39 -17.70 -27.35
CA GLY A 209 4.78 -17.91 -27.76
C GLY A 209 4.95 -17.71 -29.26
N ALA A 210 6.21 -17.53 -29.69
CA ALA A 210 6.55 -17.46 -31.11
C ALA A 210 6.32 -18.83 -31.76
N ARG A 211 5.45 -18.87 -32.77
CA ARG A 211 5.19 -20.04 -33.61
C ARG A 211 6.33 -20.23 -34.62
N GLU A 212 6.33 -21.36 -35.33
CA GLU A 212 7.37 -21.68 -36.33
C GLU A 212 7.45 -20.65 -37.47
N ASP A 213 6.32 -20.01 -37.80
CA ASP A 213 6.23 -18.93 -38.78
C ASP A 213 6.68 -17.57 -38.24
N GLY A 214 7.02 -17.47 -36.94
CA GLY A 214 7.37 -16.23 -36.26
C GLY A 214 6.17 -15.42 -35.78
N SER A 215 4.94 -15.92 -35.98
CA SER A 215 3.72 -15.28 -35.50
C SER A 215 3.53 -15.52 -34.00
N TRP A 216 2.97 -14.54 -33.29
CA TRP A 216 2.57 -14.65 -31.89
C TRP A 216 1.40 -13.73 -31.56
N ASP A 217 0.56 -14.21 -30.66
CA ASP A 217 -0.53 -13.45 -30.06
C ASP A 217 -0.27 -13.32 -28.56
N SER A 218 -0.33 -12.11 -28.05
CA SER A 218 -0.11 -11.80 -26.64
C SER A 218 -1.27 -10.99 -26.09
N VAL A 219 -1.63 -11.25 -24.84
CA VAL A 219 -2.64 -10.48 -24.09
C VAL A 219 -2.00 -9.92 -22.83
N LEU A 220 -2.12 -8.62 -22.65
CA LEU A 220 -1.76 -7.90 -21.44
C LEU A 220 -3.05 -7.41 -20.79
N ILE A 221 -3.26 -7.77 -19.52
CA ILE A 221 -4.42 -7.35 -18.74
C ILE A 221 -3.96 -6.33 -17.71
N VAL A 222 -4.62 -5.18 -17.72
CA VAL A 222 -4.33 -4.02 -16.88
C VAL A 222 -5.55 -3.64 -16.05
N ASP A 223 -5.32 -3.11 -14.86
CA ASP A 223 -6.38 -2.63 -14.00
C ASP A 223 -6.87 -1.23 -14.43
N PRO A 224 -8.17 -0.93 -14.31
CA PRO A 224 -8.71 0.39 -14.62
C PRO A 224 -8.24 1.47 -13.62
N PRO A 225 -8.22 2.75 -14.04
CA PRO A 225 -8.13 3.86 -13.10
C PRO A 225 -9.37 3.90 -12.20
N VAL A 226 -9.24 4.38 -10.96
CA VAL A 226 -10.41 4.63 -10.09
C VAL A 226 -11.31 5.60 -10.84
N GLY A 227 -12.60 5.27 -10.92
CA GLY A 227 -13.63 6.08 -11.56
C GLY A 227 -14.33 7.03 -10.59
N GLU A 228 -15.35 7.74 -11.09
CA GLU A 228 -16.07 8.78 -10.33
C GLU A 228 -16.80 8.25 -9.10
N LEU A 229 -17.02 6.93 -9.01
CA LEU A 229 -17.74 6.28 -7.94
C LEU A 229 -16.93 5.16 -7.31
N VAL A 230 -17.04 5.02 -5.99
CA VAL A 230 -16.57 3.88 -5.21
C VAL A 230 -17.68 3.36 -4.31
N LYS A 231 -17.60 2.09 -3.96
CA LYS A 231 -18.62 1.41 -3.16
C LYS A 231 -18.16 1.22 -1.72
N SER A 232 -18.98 1.67 -0.76
CA SER A 232 -18.77 1.38 0.65
C SER A 232 -19.00 -0.11 0.94
N LEU A 233 -18.06 -0.75 1.62
CA LEU A 233 -18.19 -2.17 2.01
C LEU A 233 -19.22 -2.39 3.14
N SER A 234 -19.39 -1.40 4.02
CA SER A 234 -20.30 -1.49 5.17
C SER A 234 -21.77 -1.36 4.77
N GLU A 235 -22.10 -0.30 4.01
CA GLU A 235 -23.50 0.03 3.65
C GLU A 235 -23.86 -0.38 2.23
N ASN A 236 -22.89 -0.82 1.42
CA ASN A 236 -23.09 -1.21 0.02
C ASN A 236 -23.61 -0.05 -0.87
N VAL A 237 -23.33 1.20 -0.47
CA VAL A 237 -23.73 2.45 -1.14
C VAL A 237 -22.60 2.99 -2.03
N MET A 238 -22.94 3.61 -3.16
CA MET A 238 -21.98 4.31 -4.03
C MET A 238 -21.69 5.72 -3.52
N LEU A 239 -20.43 6.10 -3.54
CA LEU A 239 -19.90 7.37 -3.04
C LEU A 239 -19.06 8.03 -4.13
N GLU A 240 -19.16 9.35 -4.24
CA GLU A 240 -18.42 10.13 -5.24
C GLU A 240 -16.94 10.30 -4.87
N VAL A 241 -16.10 10.28 -5.91
CA VAL A 241 -14.66 10.50 -5.83
C VAL A 241 -14.34 11.91 -6.31
N ASP A 242 -13.75 12.71 -5.44
CA ASP A 242 -13.25 14.05 -5.75
C ASP A 242 -11.79 13.98 -6.20
N TYR A 243 -11.56 14.24 -7.50
CA TYR A 243 -10.23 14.34 -8.10
C TYR A 243 -9.60 15.72 -7.96
N CYS A 244 -10.39 16.73 -7.60
CA CYS A 244 -10.02 18.13 -7.61
C CYS A 244 -9.51 18.63 -6.25
N SER A 245 -9.75 17.89 -5.16
CA SER A 245 -9.30 18.23 -3.80
C SER A 245 -7.86 18.79 -3.75
N GLU A 246 -7.70 19.94 -3.08
CA GLU A 246 -6.39 20.55 -2.84
C GLU A 246 -5.65 19.91 -1.67
N ASP A 247 -6.29 19.03 -0.89
CA ASP A 247 -5.70 18.37 0.29
C ASP A 247 -4.43 17.58 -0.10
N TYR A 248 -4.38 17.12 -1.34
CA TYR A 248 -3.26 16.37 -1.93
C TYR A 248 -2.50 17.16 -3.00
N ALA A 249 -2.61 18.49 -3.07
CA ALA A 249 -1.98 19.30 -4.13
C ALA A 249 -0.46 19.09 -4.25
N TYR A 250 0.22 18.89 -3.11
CA TYR A 250 1.66 18.58 -3.06
C TYR A 250 2.04 17.24 -3.70
N SER A 251 1.08 16.36 -3.92
CA SER A 251 1.27 15.03 -4.48
C SER A 251 0.99 14.97 -5.98
N ARG A 252 0.38 16.02 -6.53
CA ARG A 252 0.32 16.25 -7.98
C ARG A 252 1.65 16.78 -8.53
N LEU A 253 2.68 16.86 -7.69
CA LEU A 253 4.05 17.08 -8.13
C LEU A 253 4.50 15.90 -8.99
N HIS A 254 4.38 16.07 -10.31
CA HIS A 254 4.87 15.10 -11.28
C HIS A 254 6.37 14.78 -11.09
N SER A 255 7.14 15.59 -10.36
CA SER A 255 8.54 15.29 -10.03
C SER A 255 8.72 14.05 -9.15
N LEU A 256 7.66 13.54 -8.52
CA LEU A 256 7.71 12.28 -7.76
C LEU A 256 7.63 11.05 -8.65
N ASP A 257 6.96 11.19 -9.79
CA ASP A 257 6.80 10.12 -10.76
C ASP A 257 8.09 10.06 -11.61
N PRO A 258 8.81 8.93 -11.60
CA PRO A 258 10.04 8.78 -12.38
C PRO A 258 9.78 8.84 -13.90
N ASP A 259 10.79 9.21 -14.67
CA ASP A 259 10.71 9.20 -16.14
C ASP A 259 11.18 7.84 -16.71
N PHE A 260 10.70 7.49 -17.92
CA PHE A 260 11.04 6.22 -18.59
C PHE A 260 12.32 6.26 -19.41
N HIS A 261 12.72 7.45 -19.82
CA HIS A 261 13.77 7.65 -20.78
C HIS A 261 15.03 8.11 -20.06
N ASP A 262 16.17 7.61 -20.54
CA ASP A 262 17.46 8.11 -20.10
C ASP A 262 17.61 9.56 -20.58
N PHE A 263 18.27 10.39 -19.78
CA PHE A 263 18.59 11.76 -20.20
C PHE A 263 19.58 11.72 -21.36
N THR A 264 19.05 11.72 -22.59
CA THR A 264 19.83 11.80 -23.81
C THR A 264 20.22 13.25 -24.10
N ILE A 265 21.35 13.42 -24.79
CA ILE A 265 21.73 14.73 -25.31
C ILE A 265 20.71 15.09 -26.39
N LEU A 266 20.10 16.27 -26.27
CA LEU A 266 19.14 16.76 -27.26
C LEU A 266 19.73 16.70 -28.68
N PRO A 267 18.90 16.36 -29.69
CA PRO A 267 19.34 16.39 -31.08
C PRO A 267 19.94 17.74 -31.47
N SER A 268 20.90 17.71 -32.40
CA SER A 268 21.57 18.92 -32.90
C SER A 268 20.59 19.91 -33.55
N ASN A 269 19.45 19.43 -34.05
CA ASN A 269 18.41 20.24 -34.66
C ASN A 269 17.34 20.61 -33.61
N PRO A 270 17.09 21.90 -33.34
CA PRO A 270 16.07 22.35 -32.40
C PRO A 270 14.64 21.95 -32.74
N ASP A 271 14.32 21.76 -34.02
CA ASP A 271 12.97 21.36 -34.45
C ASP A 271 12.63 19.93 -34.02
N ASP A 272 13.65 19.10 -33.80
CA ASP A 272 13.50 17.70 -33.34
C ASP A 272 13.42 17.63 -31.79
N TRP A 273 13.44 18.78 -31.09
CA TRP A 273 13.26 18.82 -29.62
C TRP A 273 11.80 18.60 -29.23
N ASP A 274 10.85 18.95 -30.11
CA ASP A 274 9.41 18.78 -29.91
C ASP A 274 8.91 17.38 -30.29
N GLU A 275 9.72 16.56 -30.98
CA GLU A 275 9.52 15.10 -31.05
C GLU A 275 9.78 14.43 -29.68
N GLY A 276 10.05 15.25 -28.65
CA GLY A 276 10.41 14.90 -27.29
C GLY A 276 9.41 13.98 -26.60
N GLU A 277 9.91 12.77 -26.34
CA GLU A 277 9.57 11.82 -25.27
C GLU A 277 8.26 12.11 -24.51
N GLN A 278 7.21 11.41 -24.92
CA GLN A 278 5.91 11.49 -24.27
C GLN A 278 6.00 10.95 -22.84
N ARG A 279 5.80 11.86 -21.88
CA ARG A 279 5.81 11.53 -20.46
C ARG A 279 4.53 10.78 -20.07
N PRO A 280 4.61 9.77 -19.19
CA PRO A 280 3.42 9.07 -18.71
C PRO A 280 2.64 9.96 -17.75
N GLN A 281 1.33 9.84 -17.77
CA GLN A 281 0.45 10.58 -16.86
C GLN A 281 0.27 9.87 -15.53
N TYR A 282 0.52 8.55 -15.48
CA TYR A 282 0.36 7.70 -14.28
C TYR A 282 -1.07 7.68 -13.72
N THR A 283 -2.06 8.05 -14.54
CA THR A 283 -3.49 8.03 -14.22
C THR A 283 -4.09 6.69 -14.63
N SER A 284 -3.81 6.25 -15.85
CA SER A 284 -4.37 5.05 -16.48
C SER A 284 -3.25 4.30 -17.19
N MET A 285 -2.96 3.08 -16.71
CA MET A 285 -1.92 2.24 -17.30
C MET A 285 -2.24 1.89 -18.75
N PHE A 286 -3.52 1.69 -19.09
CA PHE A 286 -3.98 1.44 -20.45
C PHE A 286 -3.61 2.60 -21.39
N ASP A 287 -3.94 3.83 -21.00
CA ASP A 287 -3.71 5.02 -21.83
C ASP A 287 -2.23 5.33 -21.99
N ASP A 288 -1.44 5.18 -20.91
CA ASP A 288 0.00 5.37 -20.94
C ASP A 288 0.69 4.35 -21.87
N ILE A 289 0.30 3.06 -21.82
CA ILE A 289 0.87 2.04 -22.72
C ILE A 289 0.54 2.39 -24.18
N VAL A 290 -0.72 2.71 -24.48
CA VAL A 290 -1.17 3.03 -25.84
C VAL A 290 -0.45 4.26 -26.39
N ALA A 291 -0.27 5.30 -25.58
CA ALA A 291 0.41 6.53 -25.98
C ALA A 291 1.91 6.32 -26.23
N ILE A 292 2.62 5.66 -25.31
CA ILE A 292 4.08 5.52 -25.39
C ILE A 292 4.49 4.54 -26.50
N GLN A 293 3.70 3.47 -26.69
CA GLN A 293 4.01 2.46 -27.69
C GLN A 293 3.92 3.00 -29.13
N GLN A 294 3.19 4.10 -29.37
CA GLN A 294 3.14 4.77 -30.67
C GLN A 294 4.51 5.32 -31.12
N ASN A 295 5.37 5.69 -30.17
CA ASN A 295 6.63 6.40 -30.43
C ASN A 295 7.87 5.55 -30.13
N THR A 296 7.70 4.26 -29.83
CA THR A 296 8.84 3.38 -29.49
C THR A 296 9.61 3.01 -30.76
N PRO A 297 10.94 3.25 -30.81
CA PRO A 297 11.74 3.00 -32.01
C PRO A 297 11.84 1.50 -32.35
N SER A 298 12.09 1.24 -33.64
CA SER A 298 12.20 -0.10 -34.22
C SER A 298 13.32 -0.92 -33.57
N GLY A 299 12.96 -2.08 -33.04
CA GLY A 299 13.88 -3.07 -32.47
C GLY A 299 13.29 -4.46 -32.56
N THR A 300 14.01 -5.51 -32.18
CA THR A 300 13.50 -6.89 -32.24
C THR A 300 12.36 -7.11 -31.22
N ILE A 301 11.11 -6.95 -31.67
CA ILE A 301 9.92 -7.11 -30.83
C ILE A 301 9.52 -8.58 -30.76
N GLY A 302 9.83 -9.19 -29.62
CA GLY A 302 9.39 -10.52 -29.24
C GLY A 302 8.13 -10.50 -28.38
N PRO A 303 7.54 -11.67 -28.11
CA PRO A 303 6.31 -11.78 -27.32
C PRO A 303 6.42 -11.20 -25.92
N ARG A 304 7.62 -11.19 -25.33
CA ARG A 304 7.87 -10.67 -23.99
C ARG A 304 8.29 -9.20 -23.99
N THR A 305 9.13 -8.79 -24.93
CA THR A 305 9.64 -7.41 -25.02
C THR A 305 8.55 -6.41 -25.38
N CYS A 306 7.45 -6.86 -26.02
CA CYS A 306 6.27 -6.02 -26.24
C CYS A 306 5.58 -5.54 -24.94
N THR A 307 5.93 -6.12 -23.78
CA THR A 307 5.40 -5.68 -22.48
C THR A 307 6.35 -4.79 -21.69
N ASP A 308 7.50 -4.40 -22.25
CA ASP A 308 8.53 -3.64 -21.54
C ASP A 308 8.00 -2.30 -21.01
N THR A 309 7.23 -1.57 -21.82
CA THR A 309 6.55 -0.32 -21.45
C THR A 309 5.67 -0.51 -20.20
N ALA A 310 4.85 -1.56 -20.18
CA ALA A 310 3.96 -1.85 -19.07
C ALA A 310 4.72 -2.25 -17.79
N ARG A 311 5.81 -3.02 -17.92
CA ARG A 311 6.64 -3.42 -16.78
C ARG A 311 7.42 -2.22 -16.21
N LYS A 312 7.90 -1.31 -17.07
CA LYS A 312 8.47 -0.02 -16.64
C LYS A 312 7.43 0.80 -15.88
N LEU A 313 6.20 0.94 -16.40
CA LEU A 313 5.10 1.63 -15.71
C LEU A 313 4.86 1.06 -14.31
N ALA A 314 4.79 -0.27 -14.17
CA ALA A 314 4.58 -0.91 -12.86
C ALA A 314 5.72 -0.60 -11.85
N ILE A 315 6.98 -0.61 -12.30
CA ILE A 315 8.13 -0.21 -11.47
C ILE A 315 8.02 1.26 -11.08
N CYS A 316 7.69 2.13 -12.04
CA CYS A 316 7.58 3.56 -11.81
C CYS A 316 6.44 3.93 -10.86
N SER A 317 5.27 3.31 -10.98
CA SER A 317 4.17 3.43 -10.02
C SER A 317 4.60 2.98 -8.63
N SER A 318 5.30 1.85 -8.53
CA SER A 318 5.84 1.35 -7.25
C SER A 318 6.85 2.33 -6.64
N LEU A 319 7.70 2.96 -7.46
CA LEU A 319 8.69 3.93 -7.01
C LEU A 319 8.04 5.24 -6.55
N SER A 320 7.04 5.74 -7.28
CA SER A 320 6.22 6.90 -6.88
C SER A 320 5.54 6.64 -5.54
N TYR A 321 4.94 5.45 -5.37
CA TYR A 321 4.33 5.00 -4.13
C TYR A 321 5.29 5.10 -2.93
N VAL A 322 6.48 4.51 -3.02
CA VAL A 322 7.47 4.55 -1.91
C VAL A 322 8.01 5.95 -1.68
N ARG A 323 8.23 6.76 -2.73
CA ARG A 323 8.67 8.17 -2.60
C ARG A 323 7.65 9.01 -1.84
N ARG A 324 6.35 8.83 -2.14
CA ARG A 324 5.26 9.51 -1.43
C ARG A 324 5.26 9.15 0.06
N ARG A 325 5.48 7.88 0.42
CA ARG A 325 5.57 7.46 1.83
C ARG A 325 6.78 8.04 2.56
N ILE A 326 7.93 8.17 1.89
CA ILE A 326 9.09 8.87 2.45
C ILE A 326 8.70 10.32 2.76
N LEU A 327 8.01 11.01 1.85
CA LEU A 327 7.56 12.39 2.10
C LEU A 327 6.56 12.47 3.25
N THR A 328 5.60 11.54 3.34
CA THR A 328 4.64 11.50 4.46
C THR A 328 5.38 11.31 5.79
N LEU A 329 6.35 10.41 5.88
CA LEU A 329 7.17 10.22 7.09
C LEU A 329 8.00 11.46 7.43
N LEU A 330 8.57 12.13 6.44
CA LEU A 330 9.32 13.37 6.64
C LEU A 330 8.42 14.53 7.10
N ARG A 331 7.13 14.52 6.78
CA ARG A 331 6.15 15.50 7.25
C ARG A 331 5.76 15.31 8.71
N LEU A 332 5.84 14.11 9.26
CA LEU A 332 5.71 13.94 10.72
C LEU A 332 6.79 14.71 11.49
N GLN A 333 7.85 15.12 10.80
CA GLN A 333 9.01 15.81 11.34
C GLN A 333 8.99 17.32 11.03
N THR A 334 7.93 17.86 10.39
CA THR A 334 7.86 19.30 10.12
C THR A 334 7.59 20.12 11.38
N ASP A 335 8.32 21.22 11.52
CA ASP A 335 8.19 22.15 12.64
C ASP A 335 6.87 22.93 12.55
N PRO A 336 5.95 22.80 13.54
CA PRO A 336 4.68 23.53 13.54
C PRO A 336 4.86 25.05 13.67
N LEU A 337 6.04 25.53 14.08
CA LEU A 337 6.35 26.95 14.24
C LEU A 337 6.96 27.59 12.97
N ALA A 338 7.30 26.81 11.95
CA ALA A 338 7.88 27.32 10.72
C ALA A 338 6.79 27.83 9.75
N ALA A 339 6.86 29.11 9.36
CA ALA A 339 5.93 29.74 8.41
C ALA A 339 5.92 29.12 6.99
N LYS A 340 6.87 28.23 6.69
CA LYS A 340 6.92 27.37 5.50
C LYS A 340 7.23 25.95 5.95
N SER A 341 6.58 24.96 5.33
CA SER A 341 6.83 23.53 5.53
C SER A 341 8.26 23.15 5.11
N HIS A 342 9.25 23.49 5.93
CA HIS A 342 10.62 23.02 5.80
C HIS A 342 10.75 21.68 6.52
N VAL A 343 11.14 20.65 5.77
CA VAL A 343 11.52 19.36 6.35
C VAL A 343 12.81 19.56 7.12
N ASN A 344 12.75 19.41 8.44
CA ASN A 344 13.92 19.61 9.26
C ASN A 344 14.84 18.38 9.19
N ARG A 345 15.84 18.42 8.30
CA ARG A 345 16.82 17.32 8.15
C ARG A 345 17.85 17.27 9.28
N TRP A 346 17.93 18.29 10.14
CA TRP A 346 18.93 18.43 11.20
C TRP A 346 18.17 18.74 12.51
N TYR A 347 18.37 17.98 13.60
CA TYR A 347 17.60 18.13 14.86
C TYR A 347 16.20 17.48 14.91
N TYR A 348 16.03 16.31 14.28
CA TYR A 348 14.77 15.55 14.24
C TYR A 348 14.16 15.19 15.60
N LEU A 349 14.96 15.06 16.68
CA LEU A 349 14.50 14.68 18.03
C LEU A 349 14.13 15.87 18.93
N ARG A 350 14.44 17.12 18.54
CA ARG A 350 14.44 18.24 19.50
C ARG A 350 13.04 18.72 19.88
N ASN A 351 12.05 18.50 19.00
CA ASN A 351 10.70 19.05 19.14
C ASN A 351 9.64 17.95 19.37
N PHE A 352 10.02 16.79 19.91
CA PHE A 352 9.03 15.74 20.26
C PHE A 352 7.98 16.23 21.25
N ASP A 353 8.32 17.23 22.06
CA ASP A 353 7.43 17.89 23.01
C ASP A 353 6.44 18.87 22.36
N GLN A 354 6.53 19.10 21.04
CA GLN A 354 5.72 20.07 20.32
C GLN A 354 4.83 19.42 19.25
N GLY A 355 3.70 20.05 18.98
CA GLY A 355 2.75 19.60 17.95
C GLY A 355 2.09 18.26 18.26
N VAL A 356 1.82 17.49 17.21
CA VAL A 356 1.13 16.18 17.25
C VAL A 356 1.90 15.14 18.08
N LEU A 357 3.22 15.25 18.15
CA LEU A 357 4.09 14.27 18.83
C LEU A 357 4.25 14.53 20.34
N GLY A 358 3.79 15.69 20.83
CA GLY A 358 3.95 16.14 22.22
C GLY A 358 3.34 15.23 23.27
N ASN A 359 2.32 14.46 22.87
CA ASN A 359 1.61 13.50 23.70
C ASN A 359 1.43 12.17 22.95
N TRP A 360 1.04 11.13 23.68
CA TRP A 360 0.65 9.86 23.09
C TRP A 360 -0.56 10.02 22.16
N GLN A 361 -0.43 9.54 20.92
CA GLN A 361 -1.47 9.53 19.90
C GLN A 361 -1.52 8.13 19.28
N HIS A 362 -2.62 7.41 19.50
CA HIS A 362 -2.81 6.06 18.98
C HIS A 362 -2.75 6.00 17.45
N GLU A 363 -3.28 7.02 16.78
CA GLU A 363 -3.33 7.10 15.31
C GLU A 363 -1.94 7.28 14.69
N VAL A 364 -1.07 8.09 15.32
CA VAL A 364 0.32 8.26 14.88
C VAL A 364 1.10 6.98 15.04
N PHE A 365 0.97 6.32 16.19
CA PHE A 365 1.60 5.03 16.44
C PHE A 365 1.11 3.98 15.43
N GLY A 366 -0.20 3.87 15.23
CA GLY A 366 -0.82 2.95 14.27
C GLY A 366 -0.29 3.19 12.86
N PHE A 367 -0.29 4.44 12.38
CA PHE A 367 0.24 4.80 11.07
C PHE A 367 1.69 4.34 10.86
N ILE A 368 2.59 4.59 11.82
CA ILE A 368 4.00 4.20 11.69
C ILE A 368 4.16 2.67 11.65
N VAL A 369 3.44 1.96 12.51
CA VAL A 369 3.44 0.49 12.54
C VAL A 369 2.89 -0.07 11.23
N ASP A 370 1.82 0.51 10.70
CA ASP A 370 1.21 0.11 9.44
C ASP A 370 2.14 0.37 8.26
N VAL A 371 2.81 1.53 8.20
CA VAL A 371 3.81 1.81 7.16
C VAL A 371 4.91 0.76 7.20
N LYS A 372 5.45 0.44 8.38
CA LYS A 372 6.48 -0.59 8.52
C LYS A 372 5.96 -1.96 8.05
N PHE A 373 4.77 -2.36 8.48
CA PHE A 373 4.17 -3.63 8.10
C PHE A 373 3.95 -3.73 6.60
N VAL A 374 3.32 -2.71 6.00
CA VAL A 374 3.03 -2.65 4.56
C VAL A 374 4.30 -2.67 3.72
N MET A 375 5.35 -1.91 4.09
CA MET A 375 6.64 -2.00 3.39
C MET A 375 7.27 -3.39 3.51
N GLY A 376 7.09 -4.06 4.65
CA GLY A 376 7.54 -5.45 4.84
C GLY A 376 6.84 -6.44 3.92
N ILE A 377 5.51 -6.30 3.75
CA ILE A 377 4.74 -7.08 2.78
C ILE A 377 5.18 -6.77 1.35
N LEU A 378 5.33 -5.49 1.00
CA LEU A 378 5.80 -5.07 -0.32
C LEU A 378 7.18 -5.65 -0.66
N LEU A 379 8.11 -5.74 0.30
CA LEU A 379 9.40 -6.43 0.10
C LEU A 379 9.27 -7.90 -0.31
N ILE A 380 8.25 -8.60 0.21
CA ILE A 380 7.97 -9.99 -0.16
C ILE A 380 7.39 -10.01 -1.58
N GLU A 381 6.42 -9.15 -1.88
CA GLU A 381 5.79 -9.01 -3.20
C GLU A 381 6.80 -8.66 -4.30
N LEU A 382 7.78 -7.80 -4.02
CA LEU A 382 8.83 -7.43 -4.97
C LEU A 382 9.75 -8.62 -5.31
N LYS A 383 10.16 -9.41 -4.30
CA LYS A 383 10.90 -10.66 -4.53
C LYS A 383 10.09 -11.61 -5.38
N GLU A 384 8.81 -11.68 -5.07
CA GLU A 384 7.85 -12.45 -5.82
C GLU A 384 7.77 -12.01 -7.29
N ASN A 385 7.67 -10.71 -7.59
CA ASN A 385 7.69 -10.18 -8.95
C ASN A 385 8.98 -10.55 -9.70
N LEU A 386 10.13 -10.38 -9.06
CA LEU A 386 11.45 -10.74 -9.61
C LEU A 386 11.52 -12.22 -10.00
N GLU A 387 10.95 -13.11 -9.18
CA GLU A 387 10.85 -14.54 -9.49
C GLU A 387 9.90 -14.82 -10.67
N ALA A 388 8.72 -14.20 -10.68
CA ALA A 388 7.71 -14.37 -11.73
C ALA A 388 8.23 -13.92 -13.10
N LEU A 389 9.10 -12.92 -13.11
CA LEU A 389 9.80 -12.38 -14.28
C LEU A 389 11.13 -13.08 -14.57
N GLY A 390 11.55 -14.03 -13.73
CA GLY A 390 12.75 -14.85 -13.98
C GLY A 390 14.06 -14.05 -13.92
N LEU A 391 14.06 -12.91 -13.23
CA LEU A 391 15.19 -11.97 -13.23
C LEU A 391 16.37 -12.43 -12.37
N TYR A 392 16.25 -13.51 -11.60
CA TYR A 392 17.34 -14.11 -10.82
C TYR A 392 18.07 -15.25 -11.55
N ARG A 393 17.73 -15.56 -12.80
CA ARG A 393 18.35 -16.66 -13.53
C ARG A 393 19.83 -16.39 -13.83
N PRO A 394 20.75 -17.32 -13.50
CA PRO A 394 22.12 -17.24 -13.98
C PRO A 394 22.12 -17.39 -15.51
N GLY A 395 22.57 -16.36 -16.22
CA GLY A 395 22.55 -16.29 -17.70
C GLY A 395 21.46 -15.40 -18.29
N SER A 396 20.69 -14.65 -17.50
CA SER A 396 19.88 -13.54 -18.03
C SER A 396 20.80 -12.55 -18.76
N SER A 397 20.53 -12.26 -20.03
CA SER A 397 21.29 -11.28 -20.84
C SER A 397 21.32 -9.91 -20.16
N ASP A 398 22.34 -9.10 -20.49
CA ASP A 398 22.45 -7.69 -20.06
C ASP A 398 21.19 -6.86 -20.43
N GLU A 399 20.39 -7.33 -21.40
CA GLU A 399 19.15 -6.70 -21.89
C GLU A 399 18.06 -6.52 -20.81
N LEU A 400 18.06 -7.33 -19.75
CA LEU A 400 17.09 -7.23 -18.64
C LEU A 400 17.64 -6.52 -17.40
N GLN A 401 18.83 -5.91 -17.50
CA GLN A 401 19.46 -5.24 -16.36
C GLN A 401 18.62 -4.08 -15.83
N TRP A 402 18.06 -3.24 -16.72
CA TRP A 402 17.22 -2.12 -16.33
C TRP A 402 16.03 -2.56 -15.47
N GLU A 403 15.44 -3.72 -15.76
CA GLU A 403 14.27 -4.24 -15.05
C GLU A 403 14.66 -4.74 -13.67
N ARG A 404 15.78 -5.45 -13.57
CA ARG A 404 16.35 -5.89 -12.29
C ARG A 404 16.69 -4.68 -11.41
N ASP A 405 17.40 -3.71 -11.95
CA ASP A 405 17.85 -2.51 -11.23
C ASP A 405 16.64 -1.66 -10.77
N GLY A 406 15.60 -1.57 -11.60
CA GLY A 406 14.35 -0.90 -11.26
C GLY A 406 13.66 -1.54 -10.04
N TRP A 407 13.46 -2.86 -10.05
CA TRP A 407 12.86 -3.57 -8.92
C TRP A 407 13.73 -3.55 -7.65
N LEU A 408 15.06 -3.68 -7.80
CA LEU A 408 15.99 -3.55 -6.68
C LEU A 408 15.96 -2.14 -6.07
N SER A 409 15.82 -1.10 -6.89
CA SER A 409 15.66 0.28 -6.41
C SER A 409 14.41 0.42 -5.54
N VAL A 410 13.26 -0.14 -5.96
CA VAL A 410 12.05 -0.13 -5.14
C VAL A 410 12.28 -0.89 -3.82
N GLN A 411 12.96 -2.05 -3.87
CA GLN A 411 13.30 -2.85 -2.70
C GLN A 411 14.17 -2.07 -1.69
N ASP A 412 15.20 -1.37 -2.16
CA ASP A 412 16.08 -0.56 -1.33
C ASP A 412 15.32 0.60 -0.66
N HIS A 413 14.40 1.24 -1.38
CA HIS A 413 13.57 2.31 -0.81
C HIS A 413 12.62 1.77 0.27
N CYS A 414 12.01 0.59 0.07
CA CYS A 414 11.22 -0.06 1.12
C CYS A 414 12.05 -0.32 2.38
N GLY A 415 13.26 -0.86 2.22
CA GLY A 415 14.19 -1.11 3.33
C GLY A 415 14.56 0.18 4.09
N LYS A 416 14.80 1.28 3.37
CA LYS A 416 15.05 2.61 3.98
C LYS A 416 13.85 3.10 4.77
N ILE A 417 12.64 2.98 4.22
CA ILE A 417 11.40 3.38 4.91
C ILE A 417 11.21 2.59 6.20
N ILE A 418 11.41 1.27 6.16
CA ILE A 418 11.35 0.42 7.36
C ILE A 418 12.36 0.90 8.42
N GLY A 419 13.60 1.17 8.02
CA GLY A 419 14.62 1.68 8.94
C GLY A 419 14.26 3.04 9.56
N ILE A 420 13.68 3.95 8.78
CA ILE A 420 13.20 5.25 9.27
C ILE A 420 12.03 5.06 10.24
N ALA A 421 11.04 4.23 9.88
CA ALA A 421 9.88 3.93 10.71
C ALA A 421 10.30 3.28 12.05
N ASP A 422 11.26 2.36 12.03
CA ASP A 422 11.80 1.72 13.23
C ASP A 422 12.51 2.70 14.16
N ALA A 423 13.38 3.55 13.61
CA ALA A 423 14.09 4.57 14.39
C ALA A 423 13.10 5.56 15.01
N PHE A 424 12.07 5.97 14.26
CA PHE A 424 11.03 6.85 14.74
C PHE A 424 10.21 6.19 15.86
N LEU A 425 9.72 4.97 15.64
CA LEU A 425 8.91 4.22 16.61
C LEU A 425 9.66 4.02 17.93
N GLN A 426 10.93 3.62 17.86
CA GLN A 426 11.76 3.46 19.06
C GLN A 426 11.92 4.79 19.82
N SER A 427 12.18 5.89 19.10
CA SER A 427 12.32 7.22 19.70
C SER A 427 11.02 7.69 20.36
N TYR A 428 9.88 7.49 19.68
CA TYR A 428 8.56 7.88 20.17
C TYR A 428 8.15 7.10 21.42
N MET A 429 8.39 5.79 21.45
CA MET A 429 8.13 4.95 22.62
C MET A 429 9.01 5.32 23.82
N GLN A 430 10.29 5.65 23.58
CA GLN A 430 11.19 6.09 24.65
C GLN A 430 10.80 7.46 25.20
N PHE A 431 10.41 8.39 24.33
CA PHE A 431 9.97 9.72 24.71
C PHE A 431 8.71 9.68 25.59
N THR A 432 7.70 8.94 25.15
CA THR A 432 6.42 8.79 25.87
C THR A 432 6.63 8.13 27.24
N THR A 433 7.43 7.05 27.30
CA THR A 433 7.82 6.41 28.58
C THR A 433 8.54 7.39 29.51
N MET A 434 9.42 8.24 28.98
CA MET A 434 10.13 9.25 29.76
C MET A 434 9.19 10.34 30.29
N GLN A 435 8.23 10.79 29.49
CA GLN A 435 7.21 11.75 29.92
C GLN A 435 6.33 11.17 31.04
N GLU A 436 5.87 9.92 30.89
CA GLU A 436 5.09 9.24 31.93
C GLU A 436 5.86 9.11 33.24
N ALA A 437 7.15 8.75 33.16
CA ALA A 437 8.01 8.68 34.33
C ALA A 437 8.17 10.06 35.02
N GLN A 438 8.31 11.14 34.25
CA GLN A 438 8.37 12.50 34.79
C GLN A 438 7.05 12.92 35.45
N ALA A 439 5.91 12.62 34.81
CA ALA A 439 4.59 12.90 35.36
C ALA A 439 4.34 12.11 36.66
N ALA A 440 4.68 10.83 36.69
CA ALA A 440 4.59 9.98 37.89
C ALA A 440 5.47 10.52 39.03
N ASN A 441 6.69 10.95 38.73
CA ASN A 441 7.58 11.55 39.73
C ASN A 441 7.02 12.88 40.28
N LYS A 442 6.46 13.73 39.42
CA LYS A 442 5.80 14.98 39.85
C LYS A 442 4.59 14.69 40.74
N ASN A 443 3.77 13.72 40.37
CA ASN A 443 2.61 13.29 41.15
C ASN A 443 3.03 12.69 42.51
N ALA A 444 4.08 11.88 42.55
CA ALA A 444 4.64 11.34 43.79
C ALA A 444 5.16 12.45 44.72
N SER A 445 5.83 13.46 44.17
CA SER A 445 6.30 14.63 44.93
C SER A 445 5.13 15.42 45.54
N ASN A 446 4.09 15.70 44.75
CA ASN A 446 2.89 16.38 45.21
C ASN A 446 2.15 15.56 46.29
N LEU A 447 2.01 14.25 46.10
CA LEU A 447 1.39 13.36 47.08
C LEU A 447 2.20 13.31 48.38
N ALA A 448 3.53 13.32 48.30
CA ALA A 448 4.39 13.40 49.48
C ALA A 448 4.18 14.71 50.26
N HIS A 449 3.99 15.85 49.56
CA HIS A 449 3.67 17.11 50.20
C HIS A 449 2.32 17.06 50.94
N ILE A 450 1.28 16.52 50.30
CA ILE A 450 -0.04 16.37 50.91
C ILE A 450 0.02 15.43 52.12
N THR A 451 0.66 14.27 51.98
CA THR A 451 0.79 13.28 53.06
C THR A 451 1.52 13.86 54.28
N ASN A 452 2.57 14.65 54.05
CA ASN A 452 3.28 15.34 55.14
C ASN A 452 2.36 16.33 55.87
N LEU A 453 1.53 17.07 55.13
CA LEU A 453 0.57 18.01 55.71
C LEU A 453 -0.50 17.27 56.53
N THR A 454 -1.06 16.19 55.97
CA THR A 454 -2.06 15.34 56.64
C THR A 454 -1.52 14.67 57.90
N MET A 455 -0.27 14.18 57.90
CA MET A 455 0.39 13.60 59.08
C MET A 455 0.53 14.61 60.23
N LEU A 456 0.61 15.91 59.93
CA LEU A 456 0.67 16.96 60.95
C LEU A 456 -0.72 17.38 61.42
N PHE A 457 -1.69 17.52 60.52
CA PHE A 457 -3.04 17.98 60.86
C PHE A 457 -3.89 16.94 61.58
N ILE A 458 -3.84 15.65 61.20
CA ILE A 458 -4.69 14.62 61.81
C ILE A 458 -4.52 14.58 63.35
N PRO A 459 -3.30 14.45 63.90
CA PRO A 459 -3.12 14.42 65.35
C PRO A 459 -3.58 15.72 66.02
N LEU A 460 -3.30 16.87 65.41
CA LEU A 460 -3.66 18.18 65.95
C LEU A 460 -5.18 18.39 65.99
N SER A 461 -5.88 18.02 64.90
CA SER A 461 -7.35 18.05 64.83
C SER A 461 -7.98 17.09 65.83
N THR A 462 -7.38 15.91 66.05
CA THR A 462 -7.87 14.94 67.04
C THR A 462 -7.76 15.49 68.46
N ILE A 463 -6.64 16.14 68.79
CA ILE A 463 -6.45 16.84 70.08
C ILE A 463 -7.48 17.96 70.25
N ALA A 464 -7.65 18.79 69.23
CA ALA A 464 -8.65 19.86 69.26
C ALA A 464 -10.08 19.32 69.45
N ALA A 465 -10.44 18.23 68.78
CA ALA A 465 -11.75 17.58 68.93
C ALA A 465 -11.96 17.04 70.34
N ILE A 466 -10.98 16.34 70.92
CA ILE A 466 -11.06 15.80 72.29
C ILE A 466 -11.22 16.93 73.32
N PHE A 467 -10.44 18.00 73.22
CA PHE A 467 -10.53 19.13 74.16
C PHE A 467 -11.75 20.03 73.93
N SER A 468 -12.38 19.96 72.76
CA SER A 468 -13.64 20.66 72.49
C SER A 468 -14.87 19.98 73.12
N MET A 469 -14.74 18.79 73.71
CA MET A 469 -15.85 18.04 74.33
C MET A 469 -16.20 18.50 75.76
N ASP A 470 -15.34 19.25 76.44
CA ASP A 470 -15.57 19.73 77.81
C ASP A 470 -15.28 21.24 77.91
N ASP A 471 -16.29 22.01 78.35
CA ASP A 471 -16.27 23.47 78.42
C ASP A 471 -15.11 24.04 79.25
N LYS A 472 -14.53 23.25 80.17
CA LYS A 472 -13.42 23.69 81.03
C LYS A 472 -12.13 23.98 80.26
N PHE A 473 -11.93 23.34 79.11
CA PHE A 473 -10.70 23.42 78.31
C PHE A 473 -10.80 24.40 77.13
N LEU A 474 -11.94 25.08 76.97
CA LEU A 474 -12.14 26.10 75.95
C LEU A 474 -11.22 27.32 76.19
N PRO A 475 -10.81 28.03 75.12
CA PRO A 475 -10.01 29.24 75.22
C PRO A 475 -10.73 30.30 76.08
N GLY A 476 -10.03 30.84 77.07
CA GLY A 476 -10.58 31.83 78.03
C GLY A 476 -11.17 31.24 79.32
N ARG A 477 -11.19 29.91 79.47
CA ARG A 477 -11.58 29.23 80.73
C ARG A 477 -10.36 28.82 81.56
N THR A 478 -10.60 28.46 82.83
CA THR A 478 -9.55 28.23 83.84
C THR A 478 -8.51 27.16 83.46
N LYS A 479 -8.85 26.22 82.56
CA LYS A 479 -7.94 25.15 82.10
C LYS A 479 -7.58 25.23 80.61
N GLY A 480 -7.88 26.34 79.92
CA GLY A 480 -7.59 26.50 78.49
C GLY A 480 -6.10 26.42 78.12
N TRP A 481 -5.18 26.66 79.07
CA TRP A 481 -3.74 26.54 78.84
C TRP A 481 -3.28 25.08 78.60
N ILE A 482 -4.04 24.08 79.08
CA ILE A 482 -3.71 22.65 78.94
C ILE A 482 -3.76 22.21 77.46
N PHE A 483 -4.63 22.82 76.65
CA PHE A 483 -4.65 22.59 75.20
C PHE A 483 -3.30 22.92 74.56
N TRP A 484 -2.72 24.09 74.85
CA TRP A 484 -1.43 24.49 74.29
C TRP A 484 -0.27 23.63 74.79
N VAL A 485 -0.30 23.23 76.06
CA VAL A 485 0.74 22.38 76.67
C VAL A 485 0.71 20.96 76.13
N THR A 486 -0.41 20.48 75.60
CA THR A 486 -0.51 19.14 74.98
C THR A 486 -0.32 19.18 73.46
N ALA A 487 -0.89 20.17 72.77
CA ALA A 487 -0.80 20.30 71.32
C ALA A 487 0.62 20.60 70.83
N LEU A 488 1.36 21.47 71.53
CA LEU A 488 2.68 21.93 71.08
C LEU A 488 3.75 20.83 71.14
N PRO A 489 3.86 20.01 72.20
CA PRO A 489 4.76 18.86 72.21
C PRO A 489 4.37 17.80 71.18
N VAL A 490 3.08 17.53 70.98
CA VAL A 490 2.65 16.55 69.97
C VAL A 490 3.02 17.02 68.57
N LEU A 491 2.86 18.31 68.26
CA LEU A 491 3.29 18.89 66.98
C LEU A 491 4.80 18.79 66.79
N ILE A 492 5.60 19.08 67.82
CA ILE A 492 7.06 18.96 67.76
C ILE A 492 7.47 17.50 67.55
N VAL A 493 6.82 16.55 68.24
CA VAL A 493 7.12 15.12 68.13
C VAL A 493 6.75 14.58 66.75
N THR A 494 5.56 14.90 66.22
CA THR A 494 5.16 14.47 64.87
C THR A 494 6.05 15.07 63.79
N PHE A 495 6.44 16.35 63.92
CA PHE A 495 7.40 17.00 63.04
C PHE A 495 8.82 16.38 63.14
N ALA A 496 9.28 16.06 64.35
CA ALA A 496 10.59 15.44 64.55
C ALA A 496 10.64 14.00 64.00
N ILE A 497 9.56 13.23 64.16
CA ILE A 497 9.46 11.86 63.63
C ILE A 497 9.48 11.90 62.10
N THR A 498 8.64 12.73 61.48
CA THR A 498 8.58 12.84 60.01
C THR A 498 9.91 13.29 59.40
N THR A 499 10.61 14.25 60.01
CA THR A 499 11.91 14.72 59.52
C THR A 499 13.03 13.70 59.71
N LYS A 500 13.11 13.04 60.88
CA LYS A 500 14.14 12.01 61.13
C LYS A 500 13.95 10.75 60.28
N VAL A 501 12.71 10.28 60.14
CA VAL A 501 12.39 9.12 59.29
C VAL A 501 12.76 9.42 57.84
N ARG A 502 12.47 10.63 57.34
CA ARG A 502 12.85 11.05 55.99
C ARG A 502 14.37 11.13 55.81
N ALA A 503 15.10 11.69 56.76
CA ALA A 503 16.56 11.77 56.71
C ALA A 503 17.21 10.38 56.70
N TRP A 504 16.69 9.47 57.53
CA TRP A 504 17.15 8.09 57.59
C TRP A 504 16.88 7.32 56.29
N LEU A 505 15.66 7.43 55.74
CA LEU A 505 15.30 6.83 54.45
C LEU A 505 16.18 7.36 53.31
N ASN A 506 16.44 8.67 53.26
CA ASN A 506 17.32 9.27 52.25
C ASN A 506 18.77 8.77 52.36
N GLN A 507 19.30 8.62 53.57
CA GLN A 507 20.63 8.04 53.78
C GLN A 507 20.68 6.58 53.35
N TYR A 508 19.65 5.80 53.70
CA TYR A 508 19.53 4.39 53.32
C TYR A 508 19.48 4.23 51.79
N TRP A 509 18.66 5.02 51.10
CA TRP A 509 18.58 5.03 49.64
C TRP A 509 19.92 5.37 48.97
N LYS A 510 20.66 6.36 49.49
CA LYS A 510 22.01 6.70 48.99
C LYS A 510 23.02 5.55 49.14
N ILE A 511 22.93 4.81 50.24
CA ILE A 511 23.80 3.66 50.49
C ILE A 511 23.45 2.50 49.53
N CYS A 512 22.16 2.25 49.30
CA CYS A 512 21.69 1.23 48.37
C CYS A 512 22.08 1.55 46.91
N THR A 513 21.90 2.78 46.45
CA THR A 513 22.29 3.17 45.08
C THR A 513 23.80 3.13 44.87
N ALA A 514 24.60 3.54 45.87
CA ALA A 514 26.05 3.39 45.84
C ALA A 514 26.49 1.92 45.76
N LYS A 515 25.78 1.01 46.43
CA LYS A 515 26.04 -0.43 46.39
C LYS A 515 25.69 -1.03 45.03
N GLN A 516 24.58 -0.61 44.41
CA GLN A 516 24.16 -1.06 43.09
C GLN A 516 25.14 -0.62 41.99
N ASN A 517 25.60 0.65 42.02
CA ASN A 517 26.61 1.15 41.08
C ASN A 517 27.95 0.41 41.21
N ARG A 518 28.37 0.03 42.43
CA ARG A 518 29.58 -0.79 42.62
C ARG A 518 29.45 -2.20 42.03
N ILE A 519 28.27 -2.82 42.13
CA ILE A 519 28.01 -4.15 41.55
C ILE A 519 28.01 -4.09 40.01
N HIS A 520 27.46 -3.02 39.42
CA HIS A 520 27.45 -2.85 37.97
C HIS A 520 28.83 -2.58 37.35
N ILE A 521 29.69 -1.84 38.06
CA ILE A 521 31.09 -1.58 37.65
C ILE A 521 31.93 -2.87 37.73
N THR A 522 31.69 -3.71 38.73
CA THR A 522 32.42 -4.97 38.90
C THR A 522 31.96 -6.06 37.93
N SER A 523 30.71 -6.05 37.45
CA SER A 523 30.26 -6.95 36.39
C SER A 523 30.81 -6.56 35.00
N LYS A 524 30.99 -5.26 34.74
CA LYS A 524 31.52 -4.74 33.46
C LYS A 524 33.03 -4.91 33.29
N HIS A 525 33.75 -5.22 34.37
CA HIS A 525 35.18 -5.57 34.36
C HIS A 525 35.45 -7.08 34.32
N ARG A 526 34.40 -7.91 34.34
CA ARG A 526 34.50 -9.39 34.28
C ARG A 526 33.95 -10.01 32.99
N ALA A 527 33.36 -9.21 32.12
CA ALA A 527 33.09 -9.54 30.71
C ALA A 527 34.09 -8.77 29.85
#